data_AF-A0A7W1AX06-F1
#
_entry.id   AF-A0A7W1AX06-F1
#
_cell.length_a   1.000
_cell.length_b   1.000
_cell.length_c   1.000
_cell.angle_alpha   90.00
_cell.angle_beta   90.00
_cell.angle_gamma   90.00
#
_symmetry.space_group_name_H-M   'P 1'
#
loop_
_entity.id
_entity.type
_entity.pdbx_description
1 polymer ?
#
loop_
_entity_poly.entity_id
_entity_poly.type
_entity_poly.pdbx_seq_one_letter_code
_entity_poly.pdbx_strand_id
1 'polypeptide(L)' 'TGRQATVTLPGGPLQIEWDERDHIWMTGPVELEYAGEFDPRTGALGRSR' A
#
# COMPACT_ATOMS: atom_id res chain seq x y z
N THR A 1 -10.26 12.03 -23.11
CA THR A 1 -9.54 11.99 -21.82
C THR A 1 -10.31 11.08 -20.90
N GLY A 2 -9.65 10.18 -20.16
CA GLY A 2 -10.31 9.24 -19.24
C GLY A 2 -10.23 9.72 -17.79
N ARG A 3 -11.18 9.30 -16.95
CA ARG A 3 -11.14 9.47 -15.47
C ARG A 3 -10.36 8.33 -14.80
N GLN A 4 -9.33 7.84 -15.48
CA GLN A 4 -8.41 6.83 -14.98
C GLN A 4 -7.01 7.06 -15.57
N ALA A 5 -5.97 6.74 -14.81
CA ALA A 5 -4.60 6.76 -15.26
C ALA A 5 -3.76 5.72 -14.51
N THR A 6 -2.77 5.15 -15.19
CA THR A 6 -1.69 4.39 -14.52
C THR A 6 -0.45 5.27 -14.44
N VAL A 7 0.08 5.45 -13.23
CA VAL A 7 1.31 6.20 -12.98
C VAL A 7 2.44 5.22 -12.71
N THR A 8 3.53 5.30 -13.47
CA THR A 8 4.72 4.48 -13.27
C THR A 8 5.70 5.20 -12.36
N LEU A 9 6.00 4.60 -11.20
CA LEU A 9 6.93 5.12 -10.21
C LEU A 9 8.10 4.14 -10.01
N PRO A 10 9.22 4.55 -9.38
CA PRO A 10 10.30 3.63 -9.03
C PRO A 10 9.87 2.44 -8.16
N GLY A 11 8.80 2.60 -7.37
CA GLY A 11 8.21 1.55 -6.53
C GLY A 11 7.15 0.69 -7.21
N GLY A 12 6.91 0.87 -8.52
CA GLY A 12 5.89 0.13 -9.27
C GLY A 12 4.73 1.00 -9.78
N PRO A 13 3.71 0.35 -10.39
CA PRO A 13 2.55 1.04 -10.93
C PRO A 13 1.57 1.46 -9.83
N LEU A 14 0.92 2.60 -10.04
CA LEU A 14 -0.18 3.08 -9.22
C LEU A 14 -1.37 3.42 -10.12
N GLN A 15 -2.51 2.78 -9.87
CA GLN A 15 -3.78 3.07 -10.55
C GLN A 15 -4.48 4.23 -9.86
N ILE A 16 -4.84 5.25 -10.64
CA ILE A 16 -5.56 6.44 -10.20
C ILE A 16 -6.92 6.47 -10.88
N GLU A 17 -7.99 6.60 -10.10
CA GLU A 17 -9.37 6.67 -10.58
C GLU A 17 -10.10 7.85 -9.93
N TRP A 18 -10.94 8.54 -10.71
CA TRP A 18 -11.79 9.62 -10.22
C TRP A 18 -13.25 9.15 -10.24
N ASP A 19 -13.87 9.01 -9.07
CA ASP A 19 -15.29 8.61 -8.99
C ASP A 19 -16.24 9.71 -9.49
N GLU A 20 -17.53 9.43 -9.60
CA GLU A 20 -18.54 10.39 -10.09
C GLU A 20 -18.71 11.63 -9.20
N ARG A 21 -18.15 11.62 -7.98
CA ARG A 21 -18.17 12.70 -7.00
C ARG A 21 -16.82 13.42 -6.90
N ASP A 22 -15.93 13.19 -7.87
CA ASP A 22 -14.58 13.74 -7.92
C ASP A 22 -13.65 13.29 -6.77
N HIS A 23 -13.92 12.14 -6.13
CA HIS A 23 -12.96 11.52 -5.22
C HIS A 23 -11.87 10.78 -5.98
N ILE A 24 -10.64 10.81 -5.45
CA ILE A 24 -9.50 10.10 -5.99
C ILE A 24 -9.30 8.78 -5.26
N TRP A 25 -9.31 7.67 -6.00
CA TRP A 25 -8.86 6.36 -5.53
C TRP A 25 -7.45 6.09 -6.05
N MET A 26 -6.61 5.53 -5.17
CA MET A 26 -5.22 5.20 -5.46
C MET A 26 -4.98 3.75 -5.07
N THR A 27 -4.79 2.88 -6.06
CA THR A 27 -4.60 1.45 -5.86
C THR A 27 -3.21 1.05 -6.32
N GLY A 28 -2.46 0.39 -5.44
CA GLY A 28 -1.12 -0.11 -5.73
C GLY A 28 -0.86 -1.46 -5.10
N PRO A 29 0.25 -2.12 -5.46
CA PRO A 29 0.65 -3.40 -4.88
C PRO A 29 1.04 -3.24 -3.40
N VAL A 30 0.84 -4.30 -2.63
CA VAL A 30 1.32 -4.42 -1.24
C VAL A 30 1.93 -5.81 -1.05
N GLU A 31 3.01 -5.88 -0.27
CA GLU A 31 3.68 -7.12 0.10
C GLU A 31 3.82 -7.20 1.62
N LEU A 32 3.65 -8.40 2.17
CA LEU A 32 3.85 -8.67 3.58
C LEU A 32 5.28 -9.15 3.81
N GLU A 33 6.13 -8.26 4.33
CA GLU A 33 7.52 -8.59 4.64
C GLU A 33 7.66 -9.40 5.95
N TYR A 34 6.82 -9.10 6.95
CA TYR A 34 6.90 -9.75 8.25
C TYR A 34 5.58 -9.67 9.03
N ALA A 35 5.27 -10.76 9.75
CA ALA A 35 4.21 -10.81 10.75
C ALA A 35 4.75 -11.49 12.02
N GLY A 36 4.56 -10.84 13.16
CA GLY A 36 5.05 -11.32 14.45
C GLY A 36 4.68 -10.39 15.60
N GLU A 37 5.24 -10.68 16.77
CA GLU A 37 5.09 -9.90 17.99
C GLU A 37 6.32 -9.00 18.19
N PHE A 38 6.11 -7.80 18.72
CA PHE A 38 7.17 -6.83 19.00
C PHE A 38 7.07 -6.37 20.45
N ASP A 39 8.15 -6.52 21.22
CA ASP A 39 8.27 -5.95 22.56
C ASP A 39 8.85 -4.52 22.47
N PRO A 40 8.05 -3.46 22.73
CA PRO A 40 8.52 -2.09 22.61
C PRO A 40 9.53 -1.66 23.69
N ARG A 41 9.70 -2.43 24.77
CA ARG A 41 10.65 -2.09 25.85
C ARG A 41 12.04 -2.61 25.57
N THR A 42 12.14 -3.75 24.89
CA THR A 42 13.42 -4.44 24.62
C THR A 42 13.81 -4.40 23.15
N GLY A 43 12.85 -4.15 22.25
CA GLY A 43 13.03 -4.22 20.80
C GLY A 43 13.03 -5.66 20.26
N ALA A 44 12.70 -6.66 21.08
CA ALA A 44 12.69 -8.05 20.65
C ALA A 44 11.55 -8.34 19.67
N LEU A 45 11.85 -9.09 18.62
CA LEU A 45 10.88 -9.61 17.64
C LEU A 45 10.62 -11.10 17.89
N GLY A 46 9.36 -11.48 18.07
CA GLY A 46 8.90 -12.86 18.20
C GLY A 46 8.08 -13.28 16.98
N ARG A 47 8.17 -14.54 16.54
CA ARG A 47 7.32 -15.02 15.44
C ARG A 47 5.91 -15.33 15.97
N SER A 48 4.88 -14.89 15.24
CA SER A 48 3.51 -15.39 15.46
C SER A 48 3.48 -16.87 15.07
N ARG A 49 2.85 -17.71 15.89
CA ARG A 49 2.65 -19.14 15.61
C ARG A 49 1.56 -19.35 14.57
#